data_AF-A0A964LHD6-F1
#
_entry.id   AF-A0A964LHD6-F1
#
_cell.length_a   1.000
_cell.length_b   1.000
_cell.length_c   1.000
_cell.angle_alpha   90.00
_cell.angle_beta   90.00
_cell.angle_gamma   90.00
#
_symmetry.space_group_name_H-M   'P 1'
#
loop_
_entity.id
_entity.type
_entity.pdbx_description
1 polymer ?
#
loop_
_entity_poly.entity_id
_entity_poly.type
_entity_poly.pdbx_seq_one_letter_code
_entity_poly.pdbx_strand_id
1 'polypeptide(L)'
;MPEEKPPVPAPSSDGAVASGSPPCVPLPAGAVSTEPMNLPPISLGASAPKPAPTPPPKNEEPKDSFREFIETIVFVVVLVLMLKTFLAEAFVIPTGSMANTLLGYHYKVTCDQCGYTNWVNASAEAEPPPHLRRVDPKDQPKIVRCQCVICKHMQVLPGREDNVKEEGR
;
A
#
# COMPACT_ATOMS: atom_id res chain seq x y z
N MET A 1 18.11 -36.29 -25.21
CA MET A 1 18.58 -36.18 -23.82
C MET A 1 17.47 -35.47 -23.05
N PRO A 2 16.71 -36.18 -22.20
CA PRO A 2 15.71 -35.57 -21.33
C PRO A 2 16.42 -35.04 -20.08
N GLU A 3 16.36 -33.74 -19.84
CA GLU A 3 16.86 -33.15 -18.60
C GLU A 3 15.68 -32.96 -17.64
N GLU A 4 15.56 -33.95 -16.76
CA GLU A 4 14.66 -34.00 -15.61
C GLU A 4 15.20 -33.06 -14.52
N LYS A 5 14.35 -32.22 -13.90
CA LYS A 5 14.71 -31.47 -12.69
C LYS A 5 13.69 -31.70 -11.56
N PRO A 6 14.14 -31.99 -10.32
CA PRO A 6 13.31 -32.57 -9.25
C PRO A 6 12.56 -31.53 -8.39
N PRO A 7 11.64 -31.97 -7.48
CA PRO A 7 10.65 -31.12 -6.82
C PRO A 7 11.18 -30.49 -5.54
N VAL A 8 10.64 -29.33 -5.15
CA VAL A 8 10.92 -28.68 -3.86
C VAL A 8 9.69 -27.90 -3.37
N PRO A 9 9.56 -27.60 -2.06
CA PRO A 9 8.53 -28.17 -1.20
C PRO A 9 7.47 -27.15 -0.78
N ALA A 10 6.37 -27.66 -0.23
CA ALA A 10 5.31 -26.86 0.38
C ALA A 10 5.77 -26.15 1.66
N PRO A 11 5.32 -24.92 1.93
CA PRO A 11 5.24 -24.40 3.28
C PRO A 11 3.80 -24.46 3.82
N SER A 12 3.74 -25.08 4.98
CA SER A 12 2.64 -25.14 5.94
C SER A 12 2.42 -23.79 6.66
N SER A 13 1.35 -23.81 7.46
CA SER A 13 1.05 -23.04 8.67
C SER A 13 0.41 -21.65 8.53
N ASP A 14 -0.84 -21.64 8.98
CA ASP A 14 -1.35 -20.86 10.12
C ASP A 14 -1.34 -19.33 10.03
N GLY A 15 -2.56 -18.77 10.08
CA GLY A 15 -2.73 -17.33 10.28
C GLY A 15 -4.16 -16.87 10.08
N ALA A 16 -5.11 -17.43 10.83
CA ALA A 16 -6.44 -16.84 10.94
C ALA A 16 -6.35 -15.54 11.76
N VAL A 17 -6.41 -14.39 11.09
CA VAL A 17 -6.61 -13.08 11.73
C VAL A 17 -7.99 -12.56 11.38
N ALA A 18 -8.76 -12.34 12.44
CA ALA A 18 -10.16 -11.97 12.44
C ALA A 18 -10.40 -10.58 11.83
N SER A 19 -11.33 -10.51 10.88
CA SER A 19 -11.90 -9.27 10.35
C SER A 19 -12.87 -8.67 11.36
N GLY A 20 -12.45 -7.64 12.09
CA GLY A 20 -13.33 -6.78 12.88
C GLY A 20 -13.61 -5.48 12.13
N SER A 21 -14.82 -5.34 11.58
CA SER A 21 -15.32 -4.07 11.04
C SER A 21 -15.69 -3.10 12.18
N PRO A 22 -15.32 -1.81 12.14
CA PRO A 22 -15.88 -0.83 13.06
C PRO A 22 -17.27 -0.34 12.59
N PRO A 23 -18.23 -0.12 13.50
CA PRO A 23 -19.54 0.42 13.14
C PRO A 23 -19.48 1.93 12.88
N CYS A 24 -20.27 2.36 11.90
CA CYS A 24 -20.50 3.75 11.54
C CYS A 24 -21.40 4.42 12.58
N VAL A 25 -20.97 5.56 13.15
CA VAL A 25 -21.77 6.34 14.11
C VAL A 25 -22.21 7.65 13.44
N PRO A 26 -23.49 8.04 13.47
CA PRO A 26 -23.95 9.28 12.87
C PRO A 26 -23.66 10.49 13.77
N LEU A 27 -23.13 11.57 13.17
CA LEU A 27 -22.98 12.88 13.80
C LEU A 27 -24.35 13.59 13.91
N PRO A 28 -24.74 14.14 15.08
CA PRO A 28 -25.81 15.11 15.15
C PRO A 28 -25.31 16.54 14.88
N ALA A 29 -26.15 17.27 14.15
CA ALA A 29 -25.98 18.68 13.81
C ALA A 29 -26.39 19.60 14.97
N GLY A 30 -25.62 20.68 15.13
CA GLY A 30 -26.12 21.99 15.57
C GLY A 30 -26.28 22.21 17.07
N ALA A 31 -25.43 23.10 17.61
CA ALA A 31 -25.83 24.13 18.57
C ALA A 31 -24.70 25.15 18.70
N VAL A 32 -24.88 26.30 18.04
CA VAL A 32 -24.14 27.52 18.34
C VAL A 32 -24.71 28.08 19.64
N SER A 33 -23.87 28.30 20.65
CA SER A 33 -24.23 29.13 21.81
C SER A 33 -23.22 30.25 21.93
N THR A 34 -23.67 31.45 21.61
CA THR A 34 -23.00 32.71 21.86
C THR A 34 -23.33 33.15 23.28
N GLU A 35 -22.41 32.95 24.23
CA GLU A 35 -22.44 33.61 25.53
C GLU A 35 -21.09 34.28 25.80
N PRO A 36 -21.05 35.60 26.08
CA PRO A 36 -19.81 36.29 26.42
C PRO A 36 -19.38 35.94 27.84
N MET A 37 -18.12 35.50 28.00
CA MET A 37 -17.52 35.28 29.31
C MET A 37 -17.51 36.58 30.12
N ASN A 38 -18.31 36.61 31.19
CA ASN A 38 -18.18 37.55 32.28
C ASN A 38 -17.05 37.07 33.21
N LEU A 39 -15.90 37.72 33.19
CA LEU A 39 -14.82 37.47 34.15
C LEU A 39 -14.89 38.49 35.31
N PRO A 40 -14.70 38.07 36.57
CA PRO A 40 -14.67 38.97 37.72
C PRO A 40 -13.43 39.89 37.71
N PRO A 41 -13.51 41.09 38.31
CA PRO A 41 -12.38 42.01 38.37
C PRO A 41 -11.32 41.49 39.35
N ILE A 42 -10.09 41.34 38.86
CA ILE A 42 -8.93 40.96 39.69
C ILE A 42 -8.48 42.20 40.46
N SER A 43 -8.40 42.06 41.79
CA SER A 43 -8.07 43.11 42.76
C SER A 43 -6.68 43.70 42.52
N LEU A 44 -6.61 45.03 42.50
CA LEU A 44 -5.36 45.76 42.73
C LEU A 44 -4.82 45.46 44.12
N GLY A 45 -3.50 45.26 44.22
CA GLY A 45 -2.76 45.38 45.46
C GLY A 45 -1.46 44.58 45.50
N ALA A 46 -0.33 45.23 45.17
CA ALA A 46 0.94 45.01 45.86
C ALA A 46 1.96 46.09 45.45
N SER A 47 2.57 46.69 46.47
CA SER A 47 3.52 47.79 46.45
C SER A 47 4.80 47.48 45.65
N ALA A 48 5.27 48.44 44.85
CA ALA A 48 6.52 48.36 44.11
C ALA A 48 7.75 48.58 45.01
N PRO A 49 8.79 47.72 44.98
CA PRO A 49 10.10 48.05 45.52
C PRO A 49 10.94 48.85 44.50
N LYS A 50 11.72 49.78 45.03
CA LYS A 50 12.64 50.72 44.39
C LYS A 50 13.71 50.01 43.53
N PRO A 51 14.14 50.56 42.37
CA PRO A 51 15.18 49.95 41.54
C PRO A 51 16.58 50.25 42.10
N ALA A 52 17.43 49.22 42.18
CA ALA A 52 18.86 49.30 42.49
C ALA A 52 19.67 48.62 41.36
N PRO A 53 20.93 49.04 41.14
CA PRO A 53 21.60 48.95 39.85
C PRO A 53 22.13 47.56 39.49
N THR A 54 22.01 47.23 38.21
CA THR A 54 22.48 46.01 37.56
C THR A 54 24.02 45.93 37.57
N PRO A 55 24.65 44.82 38.00
CA PRO A 55 26.06 44.56 37.70
C PRO A 55 26.25 44.13 36.22
N PRO A 56 27.42 44.41 35.61
CA PRO A 56 27.65 44.22 34.18
C PRO A 56 27.59 42.73 33.76
N PRO A 57 27.16 42.44 32.52
CA PRO A 57 27.14 41.08 32.00
C PRO A 57 28.58 40.56 31.92
N LYS A 58 28.82 39.45 32.61
CA LYS A 58 30.08 38.71 32.58
C LYS A 58 30.08 37.97 31.25
N ASN A 59 31.10 38.20 30.42
CA ASN A 59 31.34 37.44 29.19
C ASN A 59 31.34 35.94 29.51
N GLU A 60 30.33 35.23 29.02
CA GLU A 60 30.33 33.77 29.02
C GLU A 60 31.08 33.31 27.77
N GLU A 61 32.08 32.44 27.98
CA GLU A 61 32.96 31.98 26.91
C GLU A 61 32.18 31.27 25.79
N PRO A 62 32.42 31.58 24.51
CA PRO A 62 31.63 31.07 23.37
C PRO A 62 31.91 29.60 23.00
N LYS A 63 32.52 28.81 23.90
CA LYS A 63 32.92 27.42 23.61
C LYS A 63 31.76 26.44 23.77
N ASP A 64 30.81 26.71 24.66
CA ASP A 64 29.66 25.82 24.87
C ASP A 64 28.63 25.97 23.75
N SER A 65 28.41 27.19 23.24
CA SER A 65 27.50 27.43 22.11
C SER A 65 27.91 26.68 20.82
N PHE A 66 29.22 26.51 20.58
CA PHE A 66 29.69 25.77 19.41
C PHE A 66 29.50 24.26 19.56
N ARG A 67 29.61 23.73 20.79
CA ARG A 67 29.35 22.31 21.09
C ARG A 67 27.85 22.00 21.00
N GLU A 68 27.01 22.87 21.54
CA GLU A 68 25.55 22.78 21.44
C GLU A 68 25.07 22.86 19.97
N PHE A 69 25.70 23.71 19.15
CA PHE A 69 25.42 23.79 17.72
C PHE A 69 25.77 22.49 16.97
N ILE A 70 26.91 21.87 17.31
CA ILE A 70 27.29 20.58 16.72
C ILE A 70 26.33 19.48 17.17
N GLU A 71 25.96 19.45 18.45
CA GLU A 71 25.01 18.46 18.99
C GLU A 71 23.63 18.56 18.32
N THR A 72 23.12 19.78 18.14
CA THR A 72 21.85 20.02 17.42
C THR A 72 21.94 19.62 15.95
N ILE A 73 23.06 19.91 15.26
CA ILE A 73 23.27 19.42 13.88
C ILE A 73 23.25 17.90 13.83
N VAL A 74 23.98 17.22 14.72
CA VAL A 74 24.04 15.76 14.76
C VAL A 74 22.65 15.18 14.98
N PHE A 75 21.87 15.72 15.92
CA PHE A 75 20.51 15.29 16.19
C PHE A 75 19.58 15.47 14.97
N VAL A 76 19.66 16.63 14.31
CA VAL A 76 18.89 16.91 13.08
C VAL A 76 19.28 15.96 11.95
N VAL A 77 20.58 15.71 11.75
CA VAL A 77 21.06 14.78 10.72
C VAL A 77 20.56 13.35 10.99
N VAL A 78 20.63 12.86 12.23
CA VAL A 78 20.12 11.52 12.59
C VAL A 78 18.61 11.43 12.36
N LEU A 79 17.83 12.44 12.77
CA LEU A 79 16.38 12.51 12.52
C LEU A 79 16.05 12.50 11.02
N VAL A 80 16.77 13.31 10.22
CA VAL A 80 16.58 13.38 8.77
C VAL A 80 16.96 12.04 8.13
N LEU A 81 18.06 11.40 8.56
CA LEU A 81 18.47 10.10 8.04
C LEU A 81 17.44 9.01 8.38
N MET A 82 16.95 8.95 9.62
CA MET A 82 15.89 8.03 10.03
C MET A 82 14.61 8.26 9.20
N LEU A 83 14.15 9.51 9.09
CA LEU A 83 12.98 9.84 8.28
C LEU A 83 13.20 9.48 6.81
N LYS A 84 14.38 9.76 6.26
CA LYS A 84 14.72 9.46 4.86
C LYS A 84 14.85 7.95 4.61
N THR A 85 15.28 7.16 5.59
CA THR A 85 15.24 5.69 5.50
C THR A 85 13.82 5.16 5.55
N PHE A 86 12.94 5.71 6.41
CA PHE A 86 11.52 5.34 6.41
C PHE A 86 10.81 5.74 5.11
N LEU A 87 11.15 6.90 4.54
CA LEU A 87 10.66 7.30 3.22
C LEU A 87 11.23 6.40 2.12
N ALA A 88 12.52 6.03 2.20
CA ALA A 88 13.13 5.09 1.26
C ALA A 88 12.49 3.70 1.34
N GLU A 89 12.14 3.19 2.52
CA GLU A 89 11.40 1.93 2.66
C GLU A 89 9.93 2.03 2.22
N ALA A 90 9.33 3.21 2.28
CA ALA A 90 7.95 3.43 1.81
C ALA A 90 7.85 3.69 0.30
N PHE A 91 8.93 4.19 -0.35
CA PHE A 91 8.97 4.46 -1.80
C PHE A 91 9.79 3.43 -2.60
N VAL A 92 10.74 2.75 -1.97
CA VAL A 92 11.27 1.48 -2.46
C VAL A 92 10.34 0.43 -1.90
N ILE A 93 9.34 0.04 -2.68
CA ILE A 93 8.53 -1.15 -2.40
C ILE A 93 9.51 -2.30 -2.08
N PRO A 94 9.69 -2.75 -0.82
CA PRO A 94 10.59 -3.87 -0.51
C PRO A 94 9.99 -5.20 -1.00
N THR A 95 8.76 -5.15 -1.50
CA THR A 95 8.00 -6.31 -1.92
C THR A 95 7.99 -6.39 -3.45
N GLY A 96 9.14 -6.82 -4.00
CA GLY A 96 9.18 -7.52 -5.29
C GLY A 96 8.27 -8.77 -5.36
N SER A 97 7.51 -9.05 -4.30
CA SER A 97 6.43 -10.05 -4.22
C SER A 97 5.14 -9.59 -4.92
N MET A 98 4.77 -8.29 -4.89
CA MET A 98 3.56 -7.80 -5.59
C MET A 98 3.77 -7.61 -7.11
N ALA A 99 5.01 -7.68 -7.59
CA ALA A 99 5.31 -7.59 -9.02
C ALA A 99 4.72 -8.77 -9.80
N ASN A 100 4.63 -9.96 -9.18
CA ASN A 100 4.07 -11.13 -9.87
C ASN A 100 2.55 -11.00 -10.11
N THR A 101 1.84 -10.27 -9.25
CA THR A 101 0.41 -9.98 -9.42
C THR A 101 0.16 -8.91 -10.49
N LEU A 102 1.10 -7.97 -10.68
CA LEU A 102 1.04 -6.97 -11.76
C LEU A 102 1.35 -7.54 -13.14
N LEU A 103 2.14 -8.61 -13.23
CA LEU A 103 2.39 -9.31 -14.50
C LEU A 103 1.20 -10.16 -14.96
N GLY A 104 0.21 -10.40 -14.10
CA GLY A 104 -1.02 -11.12 -14.43
C GLY A 104 -0.78 -12.52 -14.98
N TYR A 105 -1.87 -13.25 -15.19
CA TYR A 105 -1.81 -14.48 -15.98
C TYR A 105 -2.21 -14.10 -17.40
N HIS A 106 -1.29 -14.26 -18.34
CA HIS A 106 -1.54 -13.98 -19.75
C HIS A 106 -1.20 -15.18 -20.62
N TYR A 107 -2.10 -15.49 -21.54
CA TYR A 107 -1.87 -16.51 -22.55
C TYR A 107 -1.51 -15.84 -23.88
N LYS A 108 -0.39 -16.27 -24.48
CA LYS A 108 0.09 -15.78 -25.77
C LYS A 108 -0.55 -16.62 -26.89
N VAL A 109 -1.34 -15.99 -27.76
CA VAL A 109 -2.01 -16.66 -28.88
C VAL A 109 -1.61 -16.01 -30.20
N THR A 110 -1.23 -16.81 -31.18
CA THR A 110 -1.01 -16.34 -32.55
C THR A 110 -2.30 -16.45 -33.34
N CYS A 111 -2.73 -15.37 -33.99
CA CYS A 111 -3.95 -15.35 -34.77
C CYS A 111 -3.81 -16.12 -36.10
N ASP A 112 -4.77 -16.99 -36.40
CA ASP A 112 -4.73 -17.92 -37.54
C ASP A 112 -4.97 -17.19 -38.88
N GLN A 113 -5.60 -16.02 -38.83
CA GLN A 113 -5.97 -15.23 -40.02
C GLN A 113 -4.95 -14.17 -40.40
N CYS A 114 -4.38 -13.48 -39.40
CA CYS A 114 -3.48 -12.33 -39.63
C CYS A 114 -2.07 -12.53 -39.09
N GLY A 115 -1.78 -13.64 -38.40
CA GLY A 115 -0.47 -13.94 -37.83
C GLY A 115 -0.05 -13.09 -36.63
N TYR A 116 -0.89 -12.13 -36.20
CA TYR A 116 -0.58 -11.28 -35.06
C TYR A 116 -0.62 -12.07 -33.74
N THR A 117 0.36 -11.81 -32.88
CA THR A 117 0.39 -12.39 -31.53
C THR A 117 -0.41 -11.51 -30.58
N ASN A 118 -1.55 -12.04 -30.11
CA ASN A 118 -2.38 -11.40 -29.11
C ASN A 118 -2.10 -11.94 -27.69
N TRP A 119 -2.34 -11.09 -26.69
CA TRP A 119 -2.21 -11.45 -25.28
C TRP A 119 -3.61 -11.52 -24.67
N VAL A 120 -3.96 -12.67 -24.10
CA VAL A 120 -5.28 -12.90 -23.51
C VAL A 120 -5.13 -12.94 -21.99
N ASN A 121 -5.95 -12.18 -21.28
CA ASN A 121 -5.98 -12.23 -19.82
C ASN A 121 -6.59 -13.57 -19.34
N ALA A 122 -5.82 -14.32 -18.57
CA ALA A 122 -6.14 -15.62 -17.97
C ALA A 122 -6.23 -15.54 -16.43
N SER A 123 -6.24 -14.34 -15.84
CA SER A 123 -6.29 -14.17 -14.37
C SER A 123 -7.56 -14.76 -13.75
N ALA A 124 -8.67 -14.82 -14.50
CA ALA A 124 -9.92 -15.43 -14.03
C ALA A 124 -9.80 -16.93 -13.74
N GLU A 125 -8.85 -17.62 -14.37
CA GLU A 125 -8.61 -19.06 -14.17
C GLU A 125 -7.62 -19.34 -13.06
N ALA A 126 -6.60 -18.48 -12.93
CA ALA A 126 -5.56 -18.64 -11.94
C ALA A 126 -6.03 -18.20 -10.55
N GLU A 127 -6.81 -17.13 -10.50
CA GLU A 127 -7.44 -16.61 -9.28
C GLU A 127 -8.95 -16.57 -9.47
N PRO A 128 -9.62 -17.74 -9.36
CA PRO A 128 -11.06 -17.78 -9.47
C PRO A 128 -11.69 -16.87 -8.41
N PRO A 129 -12.75 -16.11 -8.76
CA PRO A 129 -13.45 -15.26 -7.81
C PRO A 129 -14.02 -16.10 -6.65
N PRO A 130 -14.28 -15.50 -5.48
CA PRO A 130 -14.63 -16.25 -4.26
C PRO A 130 -15.78 -17.25 -4.41
N HIS A 131 -16.73 -16.98 -5.31
CA HIS A 131 -17.87 -17.85 -5.58
C HIS A 131 -17.50 -19.11 -6.38
N LEU A 132 -16.46 -19.06 -7.22
CA LEU A 132 -15.97 -20.20 -8.00
C LEU A 132 -14.89 -21.02 -7.27
N ARG A 133 -14.33 -20.51 -6.16
CA ARG A 133 -13.35 -21.26 -5.35
C ARG A 133 -13.93 -22.51 -4.67
N ARG A 134 -15.25 -22.60 -4.53
CA ARG A 134 -15.95 -23.78 -3.97
C ARG A 134 -16.32 -24.81 -5.03
N VAL A 135 -16.17 -24.46 -6.30
CA VAL A 135 -16.42 -25.35 -7.44
C VAL A 135 -15.16 -26.20 -7.65
N ASP A 136 -15.36 -27.48 -7.94
CA ASP A 136 -14.26 -28.38 -8.26
C ASP A 136 -13.37 -27.78 -9.36
N PRO A 137 -12.03 -27.87 -9.25
CA PRO A 137 -11.11 -27.23 -10.21
C PRO A 137 -11.35 -27.61 -11.67
N LYS A 138 -11.98 -28.76 -11.92
CA LYS A 138 -12.34 -29.23 -13.26
C LYS A 138 -13.52 -28.46 -13.86
N ASP A 139 -14.46 -28.02 -13.03
CA ASP A 139 -15.70 -27.37 -13.44
C ASP A 139 -15.60 -25.83 -13.40
N GLN A 140 -14.40 -25.29 -13.15
CA GLN A 140 -14.16 -23.86 -13.21
C GLN A 140 -14.14 -23.36 -14.66
N PRO A 141 -14.80 -22.22 -14.96
CA PRO A 141 -14.90 -21.70 -16.31
C PRO A 141 -13.51 -21.29 -16.82
N LYS A 142 -13.12 -21.86 -17.97
CA LYS A 142 -11.86 -21.56 -18.64
C LYS A 142 -12.06 -20.65 -19.85
N ILE A 143 -11.12 -19.74 -20.09
CA ILE A 143 -11.02 -18.96 -21.33
C ILE A 143 -10.82 -19.93 -22.51
N VAL A 144 -11.84 -20.06 -23.35
CA VAL A 144 -11.81 -20.95 -24.52
C VAL A 144 -11.57 -20.20 -25.81
N ARG A 145 -11.97 -18.93 -25.87
CA ARG A 145 -11.93 -18.11 -27.08
C ARG A 145 -11.16 -16.83 -26.84
N CYS A 146 -10.54 -16.32 -27.89
CA CYS A 146 -9.91 -15.01 -27.90
C CYS A 146 -10.28 -14.26 -29.18
N GLN A 147 -10.43 -12.94 -29.05
CA GLN A 147 -10.67 -12.05 -30.17
C GLN A 147 -9.38 -11.33 -30.55
N CYS A 148 -8.95 -11.42 -31.81
CA CYS A 148 -7.78 -10.70 -32.29
C CYS A 148 -8.01 -9.18 -32.29
N VAL A 149 -7.06 -8.39 -31.78
CA VAL A 149 -7.15 -6.92 -31.77
C VAL A 149 -7.00 -6.28 -33.15
N ILE A 150 -6.39 -6.99 -34.11
CA ILE A 150 -6.18 -6.46 -35.48
C ILE A 150 -7.36 -6.82 -36.39
N CYS A 151 -7.64 -8.10 -36.59
CA CYS A 151 -8.64 -8.56 -37.56
C CYS A 151 -10.02 -8.88 -36.95
N LYS A 152 -10.18 -8.76 -35.62
CA LYS A 152 -11.40 -9.12 -34.86
C LYS A 152 -11.85 -10.57 -35.02
N HIS A 153 -11.05 -11.42 -35.67
CA HIS A 153 -11.33 -12.84 -35.78
C HIS A 153 -11.38 -13.47 -34.39
N MET A 154 -12.44 -14.25 -34.16
CA MET A 154 -12.64 -15.01 -32.93
C MET A 154 -12.13 -16.41 -33.16
N GLN A 155 -11.13 -16.83 -32.39
CA GLN A 155 -10.54 -18.17 -32.49
C GLN A 155 -10.48 -18.85 -31.14
N VAL A 156 -10.45 -20.18 -31.18
CA VAL A 156 -10.29 -21.02 -29.99
C VAL A 156 -8.82 -21.02 -29.59
N LEU A 157 -8.54 -20.95 -28.28
CA LEU A 157 -7.20 -21.06 -27.75
C LEU A 157 -6.61 -22.45 -28.03
N PRO A 158 -5.36 -22.56 -28.51
CA PRO A 158 -4.75 -23.86 -28.79
C PRO A 158 -4.68 -24.71 -27.52
N GLY A 159 -5.14 -25.97 -27.60
CA GLY A 159 -5.20 -26.89 -26.44
C GLY A 159 -6.39 -26.68 -25.50
N ARG A 160 -7.38 -25.85 -25.86
CA ARG A 160 -8.64 -25.64 -25.10
C ARG A 160 -9.88 -26.15 -25.84
N GLU A 161 -9.70 -26.94 -26.90
CA GLU A 161 -10.78 -27.40 -27.80
C GLU A 161 -11.77 -28.37 -27.14
N ASP A 162 -11.32 -29.10 -26.13
CA ASP A 162 -12.10 -29.97 -25.26
C ASP A 162 -13.09 -29.16 -24.40
N ASN A 163 -12.63 -28.04 -23.82
CA ASN A 163 -13.42 -27.18 -22.94
C ASN A 163 -14.57 -26.50 -23.72
N VAL A 164 -14.39 -26.25 -25.03
CA VAL A 164 -15.45 -25.71 -25.92
C VAL A 164 -16.64 -26.67 -26.04
N LYS A 165 -16.38 -27.99 -25.98
CA LYS A 165 -17.43 -29.00 -26.13
C LYS A 165 -18.28 -29.15 -24.86
N GLU A 166 -17.69 -28.87 -23.70
CA GLU A 166 -18.39 -28.92 -22.41
C GLU A 166 -19.31 -27.72 -22.20
N GLU A 167 -18.94 -26.52 -22.67
CA GLU A 167 -19.77 -25.32 -22.56
C GLU A 167 -21.08 -25.38 -23.37
N GLY A 168 -21.14 -26.27 -24.38
CA GLY A 168 -22.30 -26.41 -25.27
C GLY A 168 -23.30 -27.51 -24.91
N ARG A 169 -23.14 -28.20 -23.77
CA ARG A 169 -24.03 -29.27 -23.28
C ARG A 169 -24.84 -28.79 -22.08
#